data_AF-A0A7W5LQL0-F1
#
_entry.id   AF-A0A7W5LQL0-F1
#
_cell.length_a   1.000
_cell.length_b   1.000
_cell.length_c   1.000
_cell.angle_alpha   90.00
_cell.angle_beta   90.00
_cell.angle_gamma   90.00
#
_symmetry.space_group_name_H-M   'P 1'
#
loop_
_entity.id
_entity.type
_entity.pdbx_description
1 polymer ?
#
loop_
_entity_poly.entity_id
_entity_poly.type
_entity_poly.pdbx_seq_one_letter_code
_entity_poly.pdbx_strand_id
1 'polypeptide(L)'
;MMRVLDVAAFAEIATGLALAVVPSFVGQVLLGEGLTGAAIPTARVAGIALIALGIACWKSGLLAMLIYSVTVTFYLAYLGLWGGFSGILLWPAVGLHAALSVLLWRSRPKSNTT
;
A
#
# COMPACT_ATOMS: atom_id res chain seq x y z
N MET A 1 -21.49 -12.90 -14.72
CA MET A 1 -20.22 -13.65 -14.82
C MET A 1 -19.15 -12.85 -14.08
N MET A 2 -18.69 -13.32 -12.92
CA MET A 2 -17.56 -12.68 -12.23
C MET A 2 -16.30 -12.97 -13.03
N ARG A 3 -15.47 -11.96 -13.31
CA ARG A 3 -14.21 -12.21 -13.99
C ARG A 3 -13.26 -12.85 -12.98
N VAL A 4 -12.41 -13.76 -13.43
CA VAL A 4 -11.34 -14.35 -12.59
C VAL A 4 -10.49 -13.24 -11.96
N LEU A 5 -10.30 -12.15 -12.69
CA LEU A 5 -9.60 -10.95 -12.22
C LEU A 5 -10.28 -10.29 -11.01
N ASP A 6 -11.62 -10.26 -10.95
CA ASP A 6 -12.35 -9.67 -9.84
C ASP A 6 -12.15 -10.51 -8.57
N VAL A 7 -12.25 -11.84 -8.70
CA VAL A 7 -12.03 -12.78 -7.59
C VAL A 7 -10.59 -12.67 -7.06
N ALA A 8 -9.60 -12.63 -7.96
CA ALA A 8 -8.22 -12.43 -7.58
C ALA A 8 -8.01 -11.06 -6.89
N ALA A 9 -8.61 -9.98 -7.41
CA ALA A 9 -8.52 -8.66 -6.79
C ALA A 9 -9.07 -8.65 -5.36
N PHE A 10 -10.21 -9.30 -5.11
CA PHE A 10 -10.77 -9.43 -3.76
C PHE A 10 -9.87 -10.24 -2.82
N ALA A 11 -9.29 -11.34 -3.30
CA ALA A 11 -8.36 -12.16 -2.52
C ALA A 11 -7.10 -11.36 -2.14
N GLU A 12 -6.52 -10.62 -3.08
CA GLU A 12 -5.35 -9.77 -2.83
C GLU A 12 -5.67 -8.62 -1.86
N ILE A 13 -6.84 -7.99 -1.96
CA ILE A 13 -7.26 -6.97 -0.98
C ILE A 13 -7.38 -7.58 0.41
N ALA A 14 -7.97 -8.77 0.54
CA ALA A 14 -8.12 -9.45 1.83
C ALA A 14 -6.75 -9.81 2.44
N THR A 15 -5.85 -10.39 1.64
CA THR A 15 -4.47 -10.69 2.06
C THR A 15 -3.71 -9.42 2.44
N GLY A 16 -3.85 -8.36 1.64
CA GLY A 16 -3.22 -7.07 1.90
C GLY A 16 -3.70 -6.43 3.21
N LEU A 17 -5.00 -6.53 3.50
CA LEU A 17 -5.57 -6.07 4.76
C LEU A 17 -5.04 -6.89 5.94
N ALA A 18 -4.95 -8.22 5.81
CA ALA A 18 -4.40 -9.08 6.84
C ALA A 18 -2.92 -8.74 7.13
N LEU A 19 -2.11 -8.51 6.09
CA LEU A 19 -0.70 -8.07 6.23
C LEU A 19 -0.58 -6.69 6.88
N ALA A 20 -1.51 -5.77 6.60
CA ALA A 20 -1.51 -4.44 7.20
C ALA A 20 -1.85 -4.48 8.71
N VAL A 21 -2.82 -5.31 9.12
CA VAL A 21 -3.36 -5.34 10.49
C VAL A 21 -2.61 -6.32 11.39
N VAL A 22 -2.40 -7.56 10.93
CA VAL A 22 -1.80 -8.67 11.72
C VAL A 22 -0.62 -9.34 10.98
N PRO A 23 0.44 -8.60 10.61
CA PRO A 23 1.55 -9.11 9.81
C PRO A 23 2.24 -10.34 10.40
N SER A 24 2.41 -10.39 11.72
CA SER A 24 3.07 -11.54 12.37
C SER A 24 2.26 -12.83 12.28
N PHE A 25 0.92 -12.75 12.36
CA PHE A 25 0.06 -13.91 12.17
C PHE A 25 0.12 -14.41 10.73
N VAL A 26 0.08 -13.48 9.77
CA VAL A 26 0.20 -13.83 8.35
C VAL A 26 1.55 -14.48 8.05
N GLY A 27 2.66 -13.94 8.59
CA GLY A 27 3.98 -14.57 8.49
C GLY A 27 3.99 -15.99 9.08
N GLN A 28 3.40 -16.17 10.26
CA GLN A 28 3.33 -17.49 10.90
C GLN A 28 2.59 -18.51 10.03
N VAL A 29 1.47 -18.11 9.43
CA VAL A 29 0.64 -19.00 8.59
C VAL A 29 1.28 -19.26 7.23
N LEU A 30 1.89 -18.25 6.60
CA LEU A 30 2.46 -18.36 5.25
C LEU A 30 3.88 -18.92 5.23
N LEU A 31 4.71 -18.52 6.18
CA LEU A 31 6.15 -18.78 6.20
C LEU A 31 6.56 -19.72 7.35
N GLY A 32 5.65 -20.02 8.27
CA GLY A 32 5.94 -20.79 9.49
C GLY A 32 6.60 -19.97 10.59
N GLU A 33 6.85 -18.67 10.37
CA GLU A 33 7.53 -17.78 11.32
C GLU A 33 6.87 -16.40 11.39
N GLY A 34 6.68 -15.89 12.60
CA GLY A 34 6.14 -14.57 12.85
C GLY A 34 7.07 -13.45 12.40
N LEU A 35 6.53 -12.47 11.67
CA LEU A 35 7.27 -11.28 11.27
C LEU A 35 7.57 -10.40 12.50
N THR A 36 8.84 -10.02 12.68
CA THR A 36 9.32 -9.19 13.79
C THR A 36 10.21 -8.04 13.31
N GLY A 37 10.44 -7.04 14.17
CA GLY A 37 11.34 -5.92 13.88
C GLY A 37 11.00 -5.19 12.58
N ALA A 38 11.97 -5.11 11.66
CA ALA A 38 11.81 -4.46 10.36
C ALA A 38 10.90 -5.21 9.36
N ALA A 39 10.60 -6.48 9.60
CA ALA A 39 9.68 -7.25 8.75
C ALA A 39 8.23 -6.76 8.91
N ILE A 40 7.84 -6.30 10.10
CA ILE A 40 6.49 -5.75 10.35
C ILE A 40 6.18 -4.54 9.46
N PRO A 41 6.98 -3.46 9.43
CA PRO A 41 6.68 -2.33 8.58
C PRO A 41 6.78 -2.67 7.09
N THR A 42 7.69 -3.56 6.71
CA THR A 42 7.81 -4.03 5.33
C THR A 42 6.55 -4.77 4.89
N ALA A 43 6.02 -5.66 5.73
CA ALA A 43 4.77 -6.38 5.46
C ALA A 43 3.56 -5.46 5.38
N ARG A 44 3.50 -4.40 6.20
CA ARG A 44 2.43 -3.40 6.10
C ARG A 44 2.47 -2.62 4.79
N VAL A 45 3.66 -2.25 4.31
CA VAL A 45 3.83 -1.62 2.98
C VAL A 45 3.40 -2.59 1.87
N ALA A 46 3.79 -3.86 1.96
CA ALA A 46 3.33 -4.89 1.03
C ALA A 46 1.80 -5.04 1.05
N GLY A 47 1.19 -5.02 2.24
CA GLY A 47 -0.26 -5.07 2.38
C GLY A 47 -0.98 -3.88 1.73
N ILE A 48 -0.45 -2.66 1.89
CA ILE A 48 -0.94 -1.46 1.21
C ILE A 48 -0.80 -1.60 -0.32
N ALA A 49 0.30 -2.19 -0.80
CA ALA A 49 0.51 -2.45 -2.22
C ALA A 49 -0.51 -3.44 -2.80
N LEU A 50 -0.81 -4.54 -2.10
CA LEU A 50 -1.81 -5.52 -2.54
C LEU A 50 -3.22 -4.93 -2.58
N ILE A 51 -3.60 -4.11 -1.59
CA ILE A 51 -4.88 -3.40 -1.59
C ILE A 51 -4.97 -2.48 -2.82
N ALA A 52 -3.91 -1.71 -3.10
CA ALA A 52 -3.86 -0.85 -4.27
C ALA A 52 -3.92 -1.65 -5.58
N LEU A 53 -3.23 -2.79 -5.66
CA LEU A 53 -3.26 -3.67 -6.83
C LEU A 53 -4.68 -4.19 -7.10
N GLY A 54 -5.41 -4.64 -6.07
CA GLY A 54 -6.79 -5.07 -6.23
C GLY A 54 -7.70 -3.93 -6.72
N ILE A 55 -7.50 -2.70 -6.23
CA ILE A 55 -8.22 -1.51 -6.73
C ILE A 55 -7.85 -1.22 -8.21
N ALA A 56 -6.59 -1.43 -8.59
CA ALA A 56 -6.10 -1.22 -9.95
C ALA A 56 -6.78 -2.19 -10.92
N CYS A 57 -6.90 -3.46 -10.53
CA CYS A 57 -7.54 -4.52 -11.30
C CYS A 57 -9.05 -4.29 -11.51
N TRP A 58 -9.73 -3.64 -10.55
CA TRP A 58 -11.17 -3.40 -10.64
C TRP A 58 -11.53 -2.08 -11.32
N LYS A 59 -10.85 -0.97 -10.98
CA LYS A 59 -11.33 0.38 -11.34
C LYS A 59 -10.39 1.16 -12.24
N SER A 60 -9.21 1.51 -11.73
CA SER A 60 -8.26 2.36 -12.44
C SER A 60 -6.88 2.28 -11.80
N GLY A 61 -5.86 2.01 -12.61
CA GLY A 61 -4.47 2.05 -12.18
C GLY A 61 -4.03 3.42 -11.66
N LEU A 62 -4.55 4.52 -12.21
CA LEU A 62 -4.23 5.88 -11.74
C LEU A 62 -4.74 6.10 -10.31
N LEU A 63 -6.00 5.72 -10.04
CA LEU A 63 -6.57 5.82 -8.71
C LEU A 63 -5.80 4.96 -7.71
N ALA A 64 -5.52 3.71 -8.10
CA ALA A 64 -4.76 2.77 -7.27
C ALA A 64 -3.36 3.28 -6.91
N MET A 65 -2.59 3.75 -7.90
CA MET A 65 -1.22 4.23 -7.68
C MET A 65 -1.21 5.48 -6.78
N LEU A 66 -2.26 6.30 -6.85
CA LEU A 66 -2.41 7.46 -5.98
C LEU A 66 -2.81 7.07 -4.55
N ILE A 67 -3.73 6.12 -4.37
CA ILE A 67 -4.06 5.56 -3.06
C ILE A 67 -2.81 4.94 -2.43
N TYR A 68 -2.07 4.15 -3.20
CA TYR A 68 -0.80 3.57 -2.78
C TYR A 68 0.18 4.65 -2.32
N SER A 69 0.47 5.62 -3.18
CA SER A 69 1.49 6.64 -2.92
C SER A 69 1.14 7.49 -1.69
N VAL A 70 -0.12 7.89 -1.54
CA VAL A 70 -0.59 8.67 -0.38
C VAL A 70 -0.47 7.84 0.89
N THR A 71 -0.98 6.61 0.87
CA THR A 71 -1.02 5.74 2.06
C THR A 71 0.39 5.37 2.51
N VAL A 72 1.28 5.01 1.59
CA VAL A 72 2.70 4.72 1.89
C VAL A 72 3.43 5.96 2.41
N THR A 73 3.17 7.14 1.85
CA THR A 73 3.75 8.40 2.35
C THR A 73 3.40 8.61 3.83
N PHE A 74 2.11 8.52 4.18
CA PHE A 74 1.66 8.68 5.56
C PHE A 74 2.25 7.61 6.48
N TYR A 75 2.28 6.36 6.02
CA TYR A 75 2.80 5.26 6.81
C TYR A 75 4.30 5.38 7.08
N LEU A 76 5.11 5.68 6.06
CA LEU A 76 6.55 5.88 6.22
C LEU A 76 6.85 7.12 7.06
N ALA A 77 6.12 8.22 6.88
CA ALA A 77 6.26 9.42 7.71
C ALA A 77 5.96 9.11 9.19
N TYR A 78 4.91 8.34 9.46
CA TYR A 78 4.60 7.85 10.81
C TYR A 78 5.74 7.02 11.40
N LEU A 79 6.31 6.08 10.63
CA LEU A 79 7.45 5.27 11.08
C LEU A 79 8.70 6.10 11.38
N GLY A 80 8.99 7.11 10.57
CA GLY A 80 10.13 8.01 10.76
C GLY A 80 9.98 8.97 11.94
N LEU A 81 8.75 9.39 12.24
CA LEU A 81 8.46 10.34 13.32
C LEU A 81 8.24 9.64 14.68
N TRP A 82 7.53 8.51 14.70
CA TRP A 82 7.06 7.85 15.92
C TRP A 82 7.52 6.39 16.06
N GLY A 83 7.88 5.74 14.94
CA GLY A 83 8.23 4.32 14.92
C GLY A 83 9.68 4.01 15.31
N GLY A 84 10.51 5.01 15.58
CA GLY A 84 11.93 4.83 15.95
C GLY A 84 12.82 4.35 14.81
N PHE A 85 12.32 4.30 13.57
CA PHE A 85 13.11 3.89 12.40
C PHE A 85 13.85 5.10 11.82
N SER A 86 15.18 5.03 11.77
CA SER A 86 16.05 6.13 11.33
C SER A 86 16.83 5.82 10.04
N GLY A 87 16.29 4.97 9.17
CA GLY A 87 16.93 4.61 7.91
C GLY A 87 17.15 5.86 7.02
N ILE A 88 18.36 6.04 6.48
CA ILE A 88 18.69 7.22 5.67
C ILE A 88 17.81 7.36 4.41
N LEU A 89 17.32 6.23 3.89
CA LEU A 89 16.41 6.17 2.74
C LEU A 89 14.93 6.40 3.09
N LEU A 90 14.56 6.44 4.37
CA LEU A 90 13.17 6.60 4.79
C LEU A 90 12.62 7.95 4.35
N TRP A 91 13.33 9.04 4.66
CA TRP A 91 12.93 10.40 4.28
C TRP A 91 12.92 10.63 2.76
N PRO A 92 13.93 10.18 1.99
CA PRO A 92 13.86 10.16 0.53
C PRO A 92 12.63 9.42 -0.02
N ALA A 93 12.28 8.26 0.54
CA ALA A 93 11.11 7.51 0.10
C ALA A 93 9.80 8.25 0.41
N VAL A 94 9.67 8.88 1.59
CA VAL A 94 8.53 9.75 1.93
C VAL A 94 8.41 10.89 0.92
N GLY A 95 9.51 11.59 0.63
CA GLY A 95 9.54 12.70 -0.32
C GLY A 95 9.14 12.28 -1.74
N LEU A 96 9.66 11.13 -2.21
CA LEU A 96 9.33 10.59 -3.52
C LEU A 96 7.84 10.24 -3.63
N HIS A 97 7.29 9.50 -2.67
CA HIS A 97 5.87 9.13 -2.70
C HIS A 97 4.94 10.35 -2.54
N ALA A 98 5.35 11.37 -1.77
CA ALA A 98 4.61 12.62 -1.68
C ALA A 98 4.59 13.35 -3.03
N ALA A 99 5.73 13.46 -3.71
CA ALA A 99 5.83 14.08 -5.03
C ALA A 99 4.99 13.34 -6.08
N LEU A 100 5.05 12.00 -6.10
CA LEU A 100 4.22 11.16 -6.97
C LEU A 100 2.73 11.35 -6.68
N SER A 101 2.35 11.44 -5.40
CA SER A 101 0.96 11.69 -5.01
C SER A 101 0.44 13.02 -5.56
N VAL A 102 1.23 14.09 -5.46
CA VAL A 102 0.89 15.40 -6.02
C VAL A 102 0.78 15.35 -7.54
N LEU A 103 1.72 14.69 -8.21
CA LEU A 103 1.72 14.57 -9.67
C LEU A 103 0.50 13.79 -10.17
N LEU A 104 0.22 12.62 -9.58
CA LEU A 104 -0.92 11.79 -9.93
C LEU A 104 -2.26 12.49 -9.64
N TRP A 105 -2.34 13.26 -8.55
CA TRP A 105 -3.53 14.06 -8.24
C TRP A 105 -3.80 15.10 -9.32
N ARG A 106 -2.75 15.80 -9.78
CA ARG A 106 -2.85 16.81 -10.85
C ARG A 106 -3.21 16.21 -12.21
N SER A 107 -2.76 15.00 -12.49
CA SER A 107 -3.04 14.29 -13.74
C SER A 107 -4.41 13.62 -13.80
N ARG A 108 -5.22 13.68 -12.72
CA ARG A 108 -6.59 13.16 -12.75
C ARG A 108 -7.40 13.90 -13.82
N PRO A 109 -8.12 13.19 -14.70
CA PRO A 109 -9.06 13.85 -15.60
C PRO A 109 -10.07 14.64 -14.76
N LYS A 110 -10.22 15.95 -15.03
CA LYS A 110 -11.35 16.71 -14.47
C LYS A 110 -12.62 16.06 -15.00
N SER A 111 -13.50 15.60 -14.12
CA SER A 111 -14.86 15.26 -14.52
C SER A 111 -15.48 16.54 -15.06
N ASN A 112 -15.66 16.63 -16.37
CA ASN A 112 -16.42 17.70 -17.00
C ASN A 112 -17.88 17.56 -16.56
N THR A 113 -18.24 18.17 -15.43
CA THR A 113 -19.62 18.49 -15.10
C THR A 113 -19.96 19.77 -15.85
N THR A 114 -20.51 19.57 -17.06
CA THR A 114 -21.42 20.52 -17.72
C THR A 114 -22.62 20.83 -16.85
#